data_AF-A0A945WUB1-F1
#
_entry.id   AF-A0A945WUB1-F1
#
_cell.length_a   1.000
_cell.length_b   1.000
_cell.length_c   1.000
_cell.angle_alpha   90.00
_cell.angle_beta   90.00
_cell.angle_gamma   90.00
#
_symmetry.space_group_name_H-M   'P 1'
#
loop_
_entity.id
_entity.type
_entity.pdbx_description
1 polymer ?
#
loop_
_entity_poly.entity_id
_entity_poly.type
_entity_poly.pdbx_seq_one_letter_code
_entity_poly.pdbx_strand_id
1 'polypeptide(L)' 'MNDQLEELGLEPLVGSDVAMSLAGWKSPTTLLTAISDGIFPEPDRVIGRIRKWKISTLRNWQDDQTDAAA' A
#
# COMPACT_ATOMS: atom_id res chain seq x y z
N MET A 1 -3.21 0.62 20.97
CA MET A 1 -4.28 -0.31 20.52
C MET A 1 -3.90 -0.93 19.17
N ASN A 2 -2.66 -1.42 19.03
CA ASN A 2 -2.15 -2.05 17.80
C ASN A 2 -1.39 -3.37 18.10
N ASP A 3 -0.88 -3.56 19.32
CA ASP A 3 0.01 -4.68 19.65
C ASP A 3 -0.69 -6.06 19.65
N GLN A 4 -2.01 -6.13 19.86
CA GLN A 4 -2.76 -7.40 19.87
C GLN A 4 -3.05 -7.98 18.48
N LEU A 5 -2.93 -7.18 17.41
CA LEU A 5 -3.16 -7.66 16.04
C LEU A 5 -1.93 -8.37 15.47
N GLU A 6 -0.73 -7.97 15.89
CA GLU A 6 0.53 -8.61 15.49
C GLU A 6 0.66 -10.03 16.06
N GLU A 7 0.21 -10.28 17.30
CA GLU A 7 0.23 -11.62 17.93
C GLU A 7 -0.68 -12.66 17.22
N LEU A 8 -1.68 -12.21 16.46
CA LEU A 8 -2.58 -13.08 15.68
C LEU A 8 -2.12 -13.28 14.23
N GLY A 9 -0.97 -12.71 13.84
CA GLY A 9 -0.53 -12.68 12.44
C GLY A 9 -1.46 -11.85 11.54
N LEU A 10 -2.31 -11.00 12.13
CA LEU A 10 -3.24 -10.15 11.41
C LEU A 10 -2.60 -8.78 11.20
N GLU A 11 -1.96 -8.64 10.05
CA GLU A 11 -1.34 -7.38 9.68
C GLU A 11 -2.40 -6.28 9.46
N PRO A 12 -2.23 -5.08 10.05
CA PRO A 12 -3.18 -3.99 9.87
C PRO A 12 -3.26 -3.56 8.40
N LEU A 13 -4.49 -3.39 7.92
CA LEU A 13 -4.77 -2.93 6.56
C LEU A 13 -4.92 -1.41 6.51
N VAL A 14 -4.12 -0.75 5.69
CA VAL A 14 -4.15 0.70 5.48
C VAL A 14 -4.88 1.09 4.20
N GLY A 15 -5.42 2.31 4.17
CA GLY A 15 -6.16 2.85 3.04
C GLY A 15 -5.28 3.52 1.98
N SER A 16 -5.94 3.97 0.91
CA SER A 16 -5.33 4.71 -0.19
C SER A 16 -4.64 6.00 0.27
N ASP A 17 -5.08 6.61 1.36
CA ASP A 17 -4.47 7.79 1.98
C ASP A 17 -3.03 7.52 2.46
N VAL A 18 -2.82 6.41 3.16
CA VAL A 18 -1.49 5.98 3.60
C VAL A 18 -0.63 5.56 2.41
N ALA A 19 -1.21 4.78 1.49
CA ALA A 19 -0.51 4.33 0.27
C ALA A 19 -0.02 5.52 -0.58
N MET A 20 -0.87 6.53 -0.79
CA MET A 20 -0.50 7.77 -1.49
C MET A 20 0.57 8.56 -0.74
N SER A 21 0.43 8.70 0.58
CA SER A 21 1.41 9.43 1.39
C SER A 21 2.79 8.78 1.32
N LEU A 22 2.85 7.45 1.37
CA LEU A 22 4.08 6.67 1.23
C LEU A 22 4.70 6.81 -0.17
N ALA A 23 3.88 6.79 -1.22
CA ALA A 23 4.33 7.00 -2.59
C ALA A 23 4.65 8.47 -2.95
N GLY A 24 4.42 9.42 -2.02
CA GLY A 24 4.58 10.85 -2.29
C GLY A 24 3.53 11.45 -3.24
N TRP A 25 2.40 10.77 -3.44
CA TRP A 25 1.32 11.20 -4.33
C TRP A 25 0.22 11.94 -3.58
N LYS A 26 -0.38 12.93 -4.24
CA LYS A 26 -1.48 13.74 -3.67
C LYS A 26 -2.83 13.46 -4.31
N SER A 27 -2.88 12.58 -5.31
CA SER A 27 -4.05 12.35 -6.15
C SER A 27 -4.46 10.87 -6.14
N PRO A 28 -5.71 10.56 -5.76
CA PRO A 28 -6.26 9.21 -5.87
C PRO A 28 -6.24 8.70 -7.31
N THR A 29 -6.41 9.57 -8.30
CA THR A 29 -6.33 9.19 -9.72
C THR A 29 -4.93 8.70 -10.07
N THR A 30 -3.88 9.37 -9.58
CA THR A 30 -2.49 8.93 -9.78
C THR A 30 -2.27 7.55 -9.19
N LEU A 31 -2.78 7.29 -7.98
CA LEU A 31 -2.71 5.95 -7.38
C LEU A 31 -3.41 4.89 -8.25
N LEU A 32 -4.61 5.18 -8.74
CA LEU A 32 -5.38 4.23 -9.57
C LEU A 32 -4.69 3.93 -10.90
N THR A 33 -4.16 4.96 -11.56
CA THR A 33 -3.38 4.82 -12.79
C THR A 33 -2.12 4.00 -12.53
N ALA A 34 -1.36 4.31 -11.47
CA ALA A 34 -0.15 3.56 -11.13
C ALA A 34 -0.42 2.08 -10.81
N ILE A 35 -1.54 1.76 -10.18
CA ILE A 35 -1.98 0.36 -9.99
C ILE A 35 -2.26 -0.29 -11.34
N SER A 36 -3.03 0.39 -12.21
CA SER A 36 -3.37 -0.13 -13.54
C SER A 36 -2.14 -0.34 -14.43
N ASP A 37 -1.14 0.52 -14.29
CA ASP A 37 0.10 0.49 -15.07
C ASP A 37 1.13 -0.49 -14.48
N GLY A 38 0.82 -1.14 -13.35
CA GLY A 38 1.72 -2.07 -12.66
C GLY A 38 2.90 -1.41 -11.95
N ILE A 39 2.88 -0.08 -11.79
CA ILE A 39 3.92 0.71 -11.11
C ILE A 39 3.74 0.64 -9.59
N PHE A 40 2.50 0.48 -9.11
CA PHE A 40 2.16 0.37 -7.69
C PHE A 40 1.48 -0.97 -7.42
N PRO A 41 1.70 -1.60 -6.24
CA PRO A 41 1.12 -2.90 -5.93
C PRO A 41 -0.40 -2.87 -5.94
N GLU A 42 -0.99 -3.98 -6.41
CA GLU A 42 -2.41 -4.24 -6.25
C GLU A 42 -2.80 -4.26 -4.76
N PRO A 43 -4.03 -3.85 -4.40
CA PRO A 43 -4.50 -3.91 -3.03
C PRO A 43 -4.68 -5.35 -2.56
N ASP A 44 -4.14 -5.65 -1.37
CA ASP A 44 -4.37 -6.91 -0.66
C ASP A 44 -5.85 -7.22 -0.42
N ARG A 45 -6.68 -6.17 -0.32
CA ARG A 45 -8.13 -6.32 -0.16
C ARG A 45 -8.90 -5.18 -0.81
N VAL A 46 -10.01 -5.53 -1.44
CA VAL A 46 -10.99 -4.57 -1.98
C VAL A 46 -12.34 -4.78 -1.28
N ILE A 47 -12.88 -3.72 -0.68
CA ILE A 47 -14.19 -3.70 -0.01
C ILE A 47 -15.05 -2.64 -0.70
N GLY A 48 -15.87 -3.08 -1.66
CA GLY A 48 -16.59 -2.17 -2.55
C GLY A 48 -15.63 -1.30 -3.37
N ARG A 49 -15.63 0.02 -3.15
CA ARG A 49 -14.70 0.96 -3.80
C ARG A 49 -13.43 1.23 -2.99
N ILE A 50 -13.36 0.73 -1.76
CA ILE A 50 -12.26 0.98 -0.84
C ILE A 50 -11.17 -0.06 -1.10
N ARG A 51 -9.94 0.41 -1.31
CA ARG A 51 -8.76 -0.42 -1.49
C ARG A 51 -7.92 -0.38 -0.22
N LYS A 52 -7.37 -1.54 0.13
CA LYS A 52 -6.64 -1.76 1.36
C LYS A 52 -5.37 -2.56 1.10
N TRP A 53 -4.27 -2.15 1.72
CA TRP A 53 -2.97 -2.80 1.62
C TRP A 53 -2.48 -3.21 3.00
N LYS A 54 -1.74 -4.30 3.05
CA LYS A 54 -0.86 -4.64 4.15
C LYS A 54 0.33 -3.68 4.18
N ILE A 55 0.89 -3.44 5.37
CA ILE A 55 2.07 -2.59 5.51
C ILE A 55 3.28 -3.23 4.81
N SER A 56 3.42 -4.55 4.88
CA SER A 56 4.48 -5.37 4.28
C SER A 56 4.49 -5.24 2.75
N THR A 57 3.33 -5.31 2.11
CA THR A 57 3.18 -5.04 0.67
C THR A 57 3.74 -3.67 0.28
N LEU A 58 3.42 -2.63 1.07
CA LEU A 58 3.89 -1.28 0.79
C LEU A 58 5.39 -1.10 1.08
N ARG A 59 5.91 -1.73 2.14
CA ARG A 59 7.35 -1.72 2.47
C ARG A 59 8.17 -2.41 1.39
N ASN A 60 7.78 -3.62 0.99
CA ASN A 60 8.48 -4.36 -0.07
C ASN A 60 8.54 -3.54 -1.36
N TRP A 61 7.42 -2.91 -1.75
CA TRP A 61 7.42 -2.01 -2.90
C TRP A 61 8.40 -0.84 -2.75
N GLN A 62 8.46 -0.22 -1.57
CA GLN A 62 9.37 0.90 -1.30
C GLN A 62 10.85 0.48 -1.33
N ASP A 63 11.14 -0.72 -0.83
CA ASP A 63 12.47 -1.32 -0.89
C ASP A 63 12.87 -1.58 -2.36
N ASP A 64 11.96 -2.15 -3.16
CA ASP A 64 12.16 -2.35 -4.61
C ASP A 64 12.43 -1.03 -5.35
N GLN A 65 11.74 0.06 -4.99
CA GLN A 65 12.00 1.38 -5.58
C GLN A 65 13.38 1.94 -5.22
N THR A 66 13.87 1.62 -4.02
CA THR A 66 15.17 2.10 -3.53
C THR A 66 16.32 1.34 -4.19
N ASP A 67 16.18 0.02 -4.35
CA ASP A 67 17.14 -0.83 -5.04
C ASP A 67 17.22 -0.52 -6.54
N ALA A 68 16.10 -0.12 -7.17
CA ALA A 68 16.09 0.33 -8.56
C ALA A 68 16.79 1.68 -8.80
N ALA A 69 17.01 2.47 -7.74
CA ALA A 69 17.66 3.77 -7.80
C ALA A 69 19.17 3.73 -7.49
N ALA A 70 19.71 2.56 -7.12
CA ALA A 70 21.12 2.31 -6.80
C ALA A 70 21.91 1.80 -8.02
#